data_AF-A0A842LWI4-F1
#
_entry.id   AF-A0A842LWI4-F1
#
_cell.length_a   1.000
_cell.length_b   1.000
_cell.length_c   1.000
_cell.angle_alpha   90.00
_cell.angle_beta   90.00
_cell.angle_gamma   90.00
#
_symmetry.space_group_name_H-M   'P 1'
#
loop_
_entity.id
_entity.type
_entity.pdbx_description
1 polymer ?
#
loop_
_entity_poly.entity_id
_entity_poly.type
_entity_poly.pdbx_seq_one_letter_code
_entity_poly.pdbx_strand_id
1 'polypeptide(L)'
;MSEIPFWPPRRRIIVIFLGAFTVTLSILTVLTVLLSPSLYLQIKVNSSDEAKFYVDAYLKNKGLELEIKEIIEFSNHFYVVCKEKEAEGVYALQLLVDKYSAEVTPEPGPN
;
A
#
# COMPACT_ATOMS: atom_id res chain seq x y z
N MET A 1 43.52 -37.14 -6.60
CA MET A 1 43.99 -36.02 -7.45
C MET A 1 42.95 -35.85 -8.56
N SER A 2 42.03 -34.90 -8.43
CA SER A 2 40.95 -34.71 -9.41
C SER A 2 41.49 -33.98 -10.63
N GLU A 3 41.46 -34.61 -11.80
CA GLU A 3 41.90 -33.97 -13.04
C GLU A 3 40.95 -32.83 -13.41
N ILE A 4 41.50 -31.64 -13.60
CA ILE A 4 40.74 -30.49 -14.10
C ILE A 4 40.56 -30.73 -15.61
N PRO A 5 39.32 -30.87 -16.11
CA PRO A 5 39.11 -31.21 -17.52
C PRO A 5 39.64 -30.09 -18.42
N PHE A 6 40.57 -30.43 -19.32
CA PHE A 6 41.17 -29.49 -20.26
C PHE A 6 40.27 -29.31 -21.49
N TRP A 7 39.37 -28.32 -21.44
CA TRP A 7 38.47 -28.02 -22.56
C TRP A 7 39.17 -27.20 -23.67
N PRO A 8 38.83 -27.41 -24.96
CA PRO A 8 39.36 -26.60 -26.05
C PRO A 8 38.93 -25.13 -25.91
N PRO A 9 39.75 -24.17 -26.37
CA PRO A 9 39.59 -22.74 -26.08
C PRO A 9 38.21 -22.17 -26.47
N ARG A 10 37.63 -22.65 -27.57
CA ARG A 10 36.28 -22.26 -28.01
C ARG A 10 35.18 -22.62 -27.00
N ARG A 11 35.29 -23.80 -26.35
CA ARG A 11 34.30 -24.26 -25.36
C ARG A 11 34.45 -23.53 -24.02
N ARG A 12 35.67 -23.15 -23.63
CA ARG A 12 35.94 -22.35 -22.42
C ARG A 12 35.28 -20.97 -22.49
N ILE A 13 35.41 -20.31 -23.63
CA ILE A 13 34.84 -18.98 -23.88
C ILE A 13 33.32 -19.02 -23.77
N ILE A 14 32.67 -20.00 -24.40
CA ILE A 14 31.20 -20.17 -24.36
C ILE A 14 30.69 -20.36 -22.92
N VAL A 15 31.37 -21.18 -22.11
CA VAL A 15 30.96 -21.44 -20.72
C VAL A 15 31.07 -20.18 -19.85
N ILE A 16 32.13 -19.38 -20.04
CA ILE A 16 32.32 -18.12 -19.31
C ILE A 16 31.21 -17.11 -19.68
N PHE A 17 30.90 -16.95 -20.97
CA PHE A 17 29.84 -16.04 -21.41
C PHE A 17 28.46 -16.49 -20.93
N LEU A 18 28.17 -17.79 -21.00
CA LEU A 18 26.90 -18.34 -20.51
C LEU A 18 26.76 -18.14 -19.00
N GLY A 19 27.83 -18.39 -18.24
CA GLY A 19 27.86 -18.13 -16.80
C GLY A 19 27.64 -16.66 -16.46
N ALA A 20 28.39 -15.76 -17.10
CA ALA A 20 28.23 -14.31 -16.90
C ALA A 20 26.79 -13.85 -17.22
N PHE A 21 26.20 -14.35 -18.30
CA PHE A 21 24.83 -14.05 -18.68
C PHE A 21 23.82 -14.49 -17.60
N THR A 22 23.94 -15.72 -17.08
CA THR A 22 23.04 -16.21 -16.02
C THR A 22 23.13 -15.36 -14.74
N VAL A 23 24.34 -14.94 -14.36
CA VAL A 23 24.54 -14.07 -13.19
C VAL A 23 23.89 -12.70 -13.41
N THR A 24 24.05 -12.10 -14.59
CA THR A 24 23.41 -10.82 -14.91
C THR A 24 21.88 -10.92 -14.90
N LEU A 25 21.31 -12.01 -15.42
CA LEU A 25 19.87 -12.24 -15.41
C LEU A 25 19.35 -12.36 -13.97
N SER A 26 20.09 -13.09 -13.12
CA SER A 26 19.76 -13.28 -11.71
C SER A 26 19.76 -11.95 -10.95
N ILE A 27 20.81 -11.14 -11.13
CA ILE A 27 20.91 -9.80 -10.53
C ILE A 27 19.76 -8.90 -10.99
N LEU A 28 19.45 -8.92 -12.29
CA LEU A 28 18.38 -8.10 -12.85
C LEU A 28 17.01 -8.51 -12.28
N THR A 29 16.74 -9.81 -12.14
CA THR A 29 15.48 -10.28 -11.53
C THR A 29 15.35 -9.85 -10.08
N VAL A 30 16.42 -10.01 -9.27
CA VAL A 30 16.42 -9.56 -7.87
C VAL A 30 16.20 -8.06 -7.80
N LEU A 31 16.86 -7.28 -8.66
CA LEU A 31 16.69 -5.83 -8.72
C LEU A 31 15.26 -5.44 -9.07
N THR A 32 14.62 -6.11 -10.04
CA THR A 32 13.22 -5.83 -10.39
C THR A 32 12.24 -6.17 -9.27
N VAL A 33 12.49 -7.26 -8.52
CA VAL A 33 11.68 -7.61 -7.35
C VAL A 33 11.88 -6.55 -6.26
N LEU A 34 13.12 -6.15 -5.96
CA LEU A 34 13.42 -5.11 -4.96
C LEU A 34 12.89 -3.70 -5.34
N LEU A 35 12.60 -3.45 -6.61
CA LEU A 35 11.97 -2.21 -7.07
C LEU A 35 10.43 -2.31 -7.14
N SER A 36 9.85 -3.47 -6.81
CA SER A 36 8.41 -3.67 -6.88
C SER A 36 7.69 -2.91 -5.75
N PRO A 37 6.79 -1.96 -6.05
CA PRO A 37 6.09 -1.16 -5.05
C PRO A 37 5.29 -1.99 -4.03
N SER A 38 4.83 -3.17 -4.45
CA SER A 38 4.07 -4.13 -3.64
C SER A 38 4.82 -4.65 -2.41
N LEU A 39 6.16 -4.57 -2.38
CA LEU A 39 6.96 -4.97 -1.22
C LEU A 39 7.13 -3.87 -0.18
N TYR A 40 6.92 -2.60 -0.53
CA TYR A 40 7.34 -1.47 0.29
C TYR A 40 6.22 -0.70 0.98
N LEU A 41 4.95 -0.92 0.62
CA LEU A 41 3.85 -0.13 1.18
C LEU A 41 2.72 -1.01 1.66
N GLN A 42 2.77 -1.36 2.95
CA GLN A 42 1.54 -1.46 3.72
C GLN A 42 1.28 -0.10 4.34
N ILE A 43 0.40 0.69 3.71
CA ILE A 43 -0.14 1.90 4.33
C ILE A 43 -1.06 1.41 5.43
N LYS A 44 -0.51 1.30 6.65
CA LYS A 44 -1.32 0.97 7.80
C LYS A 44 -1.76 2.27 8.47
N VAL A 45 -3.05 2.58 8.42
CA VAL A 45 -3.62 3.69 9.19
C VAL A 45 -3.63 3.24 10.66
N ASN A 46 -2.80 3.86 11.48
CA ASN A 46 -2.57 3.42 12.86
C ASN A 46 -3.13 4.37 13.92
N SER A 47 -3.64 5.54 13.54
CA SER A 47 -4.13 6.54 14.49
C SER A 47 -5.40 7.24 14.02
N SER A 48 -6.15 7.80 14.97
CA SER A 48 -7.29 8.67 14.69
C SER A 48 -6.91 9.92 13.90
N ASP A 49 -5.69 10.44 14.09
CA ASP A 49 -5.20 11.62 13.37
C ASP A 49 -4.96 11.30 11.88
N GLU A 50 -4.42 10.11 11.58
CA GLU A 50 -4.29 9.64 10.21
C GLU A 50 -5.67 9.36 9.59
N ALA A 51 -6.58 8.73 10.33
CA ALA A 51 -7.95 8.53 9.87
C ALA A 51 -8.65 9.87 9.55
N LYS A 52 -8.47 10.87 10.41
CA LYS A 52 -8.96 12.24 10.21
C LYS A 52 -8.42 12.84 8.90
N PHE A 53 -7.12 12.68 8.64
CA PHE A 53 -6.50 13.17 7.40
C PHE A 53 -7.17 12.58 6.14
N TYR A 54 -7.40 11.26 6.12
CA TYR A 54 -8.04 10.60 4.97
C TYR A 54 -9.51 11.02 4.81
N VAL A 55 -10.25 11.18 5.91
CA VAL A 55 -11.64 11.63 5.88
C VAL A 55 -11.75 13.08 5.41
N ASP A 56 -10.90 13.98 5.91
CA ASP A 56 -10.88 15.38 5.47
C ASP A 56 -10.62 15.47 3.95
N ALA A 57 -9.69 14.65 3.44
CA ALA A 57 -9.41 14.55 2.01
C ALA A 57 -10.62 14.01 1.22
N TYR A 58 -11.29 12.97 1.73
CA TYR A 58 -12.49 12.39 1.13
C TYR A 58 -13.64 13.42 1.03
N LEU A 59 -13.95 14.10 2.15
CA LEU A 59 -15.03 15.11 2.21
C LEU A 59 -14.76 16.27 1.24
N LYS A 60 -13.52 16.77 1.22
CA LYS A 60 -13.08 17.81 0.29
C LYS A 60 -13.25 17.39 -1.16
N ASN A 61 -12.87 16.16 -1.51
CA ASN A 61 -13.01 15.64 -2.87
C ASN A 61 -14.46 15.45 -3.29
N LYS A 62 -15.37 15.20 -2.33
CA LYS A 62 -16.82 15.11 -2.57
C LYS A 62 -17.53 16.47 -2.53
N GLY A 63 -16.83 17.55 -2.19
CA GLY A 63 -17.43 18.88 -2.03
C GLY A 63 -18.38 18.97 -0.83
N LEU A 64 -18.19 18.12 0.18
CA LEU A 64 -19.03 18.06 1.38
C LEU A 64 -18.42 18.92 2.49
N GLU A 65 -19.20 19.86 3.01
CA GLU A 65 -18.80 20.73 4.12
C GLU A 65 -19.22 20.16 5.47
N LEU A 66 -18.73 18.96 5.80
CA LEU A 66 -19.00 18.30 7.08
C LEU A 66 -17.84 18.43 8.06
N GLU A 67 -18.15 18.40 9.34
CA GLU A 67 -17.19 18.35 10.44
C GLU A 67 -17.13 16.92 11.02
N ILE A 68 -15.93 16.43 11.30
CA ILE A 68 -15.74 15.17 12.01
C ILE A 68 -16.09 15.36 13.48
N LYS A 69 -17.11 14.63 13.95
CA LYS A 69 -17.59 14.68 15.33
C LYS A 69 -16.93 13.63 16.22
N GLU A 70 -16.77 12.41 15.69
CA GLU A 70 -16.29 11.27 16.46
C GLU A 70 -15.51 10.31 15.56
N ILE A 71 -14.47 9.69 16.13
CA ILE A 71 -13.68 8.63 15.50
C ILE A 71 -13.59 7.49 16.49
N ILE A 72 -14.04 6.31 16.09
CA ILE A 72 -13.99 5.07 16.87
C ILE A 72 -13.03 4.11 16.17
N GLU A 73 -12.05 3.59 16.90
CA GLU A 73 -11.08 2.63 16.37
C GLU A 73 -11.59 1.19 16.51
N PHE A 74 -11.55 0.45 15.40
CA PHE A 74 -11.70 -0.99 15.37
C PHE A 74 -10.39 -1.66 14.92
N SER A 75 -10.37 -3.00 15.00
CA SER A 75 -9.18 -3.79 14.65
C SER A 75 -8.78 -3.61 13.17
N ASN A 76 -9.75 -3.50 12.26
CA ASN A 76 -9.54 -3.43 10.81
C ASN A 76 -9.89 -2.08 10.18
N HIS A 77 -10.60 -1.20 10.87
CA HIS A 77 -11.03 0.10 10.32
C HIS A 77 -11.18 1.17 11.41
N PHE A 78 -11.34 2.42 11.01
CA PHE A 78 -11.89 3.48 11.84
C PHE A 78 -13.31 3.79 11.39
N TYR A 79 -14.22 3.91 12.34
CA TYR A 79 -15.57 4.41 12.12
C TYR A 79 -15.61 5.89 12.44
N VAL A 80 -16.06 6.71 11.50
CA VAL A 80 -16.00 8.17 11.60
C VAL A 80 -17.38 8.75 11.40
N VAL A 81 -17.81 9.57 12.35
CA VAL A 81 -19.10 10.24 12.32
C VAL A 81 -18.89 11.69 11.92
N CYS A 82 -19.59 12.12 10.87
CA CYS A 82 -19.57 13.49 10.38
C CYS A 82 -20.93 14.17 10.61
N LYS A 83 -20.89 15.46 10.97
CA LYS A 83 -22.07 16.31 11.17
C LYS A 83 -21.97 17.57 10.30
N GLU A 84 -23.08 18.23 10.06
CA GLU A 84 -23.06 19.56 9.46
C GLU A 84 -22.43 20.57 10.43
N LYS A 85 -21.74 21.58 9.89
CA LYS A 85 -21.06 22.60 10.71
C LYS A 85 -22.03 23.39 11.59
N GLU A 86 -23.23 23.66 11.09
CA GLU A 86 -24.20 24.59 11.70
C GLU A 86 -25.39 23.88 12.38
N ALA A 87 -25.62 22.59 12.11
CA ALA A 87 -26.71 21.84 12.72
C ALA A 87 -26.26 21.17 14.03
N GLU A 88 -26.86 21.56 15.15
CA GLU A 88 -26.76 20.78 16.38
C GLU A 88 -27.62 19.50 16.26
N GLY A 89 -26.97 18.34 16.28
CA GLY A 89 -27.62 17.05 16.49
C GLY A 89 -27.98 16.23 15.24
N VAL A 90 -27.72 16.72 14.02
CA VAL A 90 -27.95 15.94 12.79
C VAL A 90 -26.63 15.31 12.33
N TYR A 91 -26.53 13.99 12.49
CA TYR A 91 -25.47 13.21 11.84
C TYR A 91 -25.77 13.14 10.35
N ALA A 92 -24.84 13.62 9.53
CA ALA A 92 -25.05 13.75 8.09
C ALA A 92 -24.47 12.56 7.32
N LEU A 93 -23.37 12.00 7.81
CA LEU A 93 -22.64 10.95 7.12
C LEU A 93 -21.79 10.14 8.10
N GLN A 94 -21.84 8.82 7.96
CA GLN A 94 -20.97 7.89 8.65
C GLN A 94 -20.00 7.29 7.63
N LEU A 95 -18.72 7.19 7.99
CA LEU A 95 -17.64 6.75 7.11
C LEU A 95 -16.83 5.64 7.77
N LEU A 96 -16.28 4.75 6.95
CA LEU A 96 -15.33 3.71 7.32
C LEU A 96 -14.00 4.02 6.65
N VAL A 97 -12.92 4.03 7.43
CA VAL A 97 -11.54 4.13 6.95
C VAL A 97 -10.87 2.78 7.14
N ASP A 98 -10.59 2.06 6.05
CA ASP A 98 -9.91 0.77 6.12
C ASP A 98 -8.45 0.96 6.54
N LYS A 99 -8.00 0.23 7.57
CA LYS A 99 -6.67 0.41 8.15
C LYS A 99 -5.54 -0.14 7.29
N TYR A 100 -5.82 -0.95 6.27
CA TYR A 100 -4.82 -1.63 5.46
C TYR A 100 -4.64 -1.00 4.07
N SER A 101 -5.66 -0.28 3.60
CA SER A 101 -5.70 0.35 2.28
C SER A 101 -5.87 1.87 2.36
N ALA A 102 -6.23 2.42 3.52
CA ALA A 102 -6.64 3.81 3.71
C ALA A 102 -7.86 4.22 2.86
N GLU A 103 -8.63 3.25 2.35
CA GLU A 103 -9.85 3.52 1.61
C GLU A 103 -10.91 4.11 2.54
N VAL A 104 -11.56 5.18 2.09
CA VAL A 104 -12.66 5.84 2.80
C VAL A 104 -13.96 5.56 2.06
N THR A 105 -14.91 4.94 2.76
CA THR A 105 -16.22 4.56 2.20
C THR A 105 -17.35 5.00 3.12
N PRO A 106 -18.54 5.36 2.59
CA PRO A 106 -19.73 5.51 3.41
C PRO A 106 -20.09 4.22 4.13
N GLU A 107 -20.55 4.31 5.38
CA GLU A 107 -21.09 3.16 6.09
C GLU A 107 -22.34 2.64 5.35
N PRO A 108 -22.42 1.33 5.09
CA PRO A 108 -23.56 0.71 4.43
C PRO A 108 -24.72 0.46 5.41
N GLY A 109 -25.67 1.37 5.46
CA GLY A 109 -26.87 1.26 6.29
C GLY A 109 -27.89 2.36 6.01
N PRO A 110 -29.08 2.30 6.66
CA PRO A 110 -29.98 3.45 6.68
C PRO A 110 -29.33 4.57 7.50
N ASN A 111 -28.74 5.55 6.79
CA ASN A 111 -28.21 6.79 7.34
C ASN A 111 -29.33 7.81 7.59
#